data_AF-A0A6B0ZIE7-F1
#
_entry.id   AF-A0A6B0ZIE7-F1
#
_cell.length_a   1.000
_cell.length_b   1.000
_cell.length_c   1.000
_cell.angle_alpha   90.00
_cell.angle_beta   90.00
_cell.angle_gamma   90.00
#
_symmetry.space_group_name_H-M   'P 1'
#
loop_
_entity.id
_entity.type
_entity.pdbx_description
1 polymer ?
#
loop_
_entity_poly.entity_id
_entity_poly.type
_entity_poly.pdbx_seq_one_letter_code
_entity_poly.pdbx_strand_id
1 'polypeptide(L)'
;MSDSFLTNRELALIVALLFWSAVVALLSRQGASGGGLGASVRSLLSVIVDKAILVPVIVYLCWMSAAFAAADAVGLWEVQLVTEAVLWLLFSGLGLFGLGVDAVKREGEIAGAFKRLLGVSVIFEFVANAASFSLFIEIPAQILAVPCGVVVALGSVRREHRAAGMLASGYLALLGVAALGWSITRLAADWNVIDKDLLWRELVMPLWLTPVALAFMTLLALSYVYKATFSVMGSESAVGLSWRHRLAVLARCGPRLRAARALRSAASWLANDPGFRLTWRWTGRVLREDRKRRANEAAKAQRLVDNAGAVGTDSLGQQLDQRENAETRKALQWLYTCHLGHYPKQGNRYFAGLEVIIDGLSEKYGLPHPNNIEMHISDDAQSWYAARQTITGHWFAIGAAGPPTDQWFYDGPTAPTSFPDESEWDQWVPDSNSPNWAETPETRLGGTTEVHETGNLSNCEARSWRRFRTAFRHRMTRTKSDEPDRPTWCRHYDEWKRAHDELEALTTRNSDRAEDWSREDLARLTELIRIRGEAAGRLWGEAPESENWTSAHIKCC
;
A
#
# COMPACT_ATOMS: atom_id res chain seq x y z
N MET A 1 17.55 3.24 55.25
CA MET A 1 17.12 1.96 54.63
C MET A 1 17.75 1.96 53.26
N SER A 2 18.54 0.94 52.91
CA SER A 2 19.25 0.91 51.63
C SER A 2 18.23 0.83 50.51
N ASP A 3 17.95 1.97 49.88
CA ASP A 3 17.10 2.07 48.69
C ASP A 3 17.74 1.24 47.59
N SER A 4 17.27 0.00 47.44
CA SER A 4 17.54 -0.78 46.26
C SER A 4 16.93 0.00 45.10
N PHE A 5 17.80 0.61 44.28
CA PHE A 5 17.47 1.39 43.09
C PHE A 5 16.58 0.65 42.06
N LEU A 6 16.31 -0.64 42.28
CA LEU A 6 15.56 -1.52 41.40
C LEU A 6 14.37 -2.13 42.13
N THR A 7 13.18 -2.03 41.52
CA THR A 7 11.97 -2.70 42.02
C THR A 7 12.05 -4.23 41.84
N ASN A 8 11.25 -5.00 42.59
CA ASN A 8 11.17 -6.47 42.39
C ASN A 8 10.81 -6.82 40.94
N ARG A 9 10.02 -5.98 40.28
CA ARG A 9 9.66 -6.13 38.88
C ARG A 9 10.85 -5.98 37.95
N GLU A 10 11.64 -4.93 38.12
CA GLU A 10 12.84 -4.71 37.30
C GLU A 10 13.85 -5.83 37.49
N LEU A 11 14.02 -6.30 38.73
CA LEU A 11 14.91 -7.41 39.01
C LEU A 11 14.41 -8.70 38.35
N ALA A 12 13.11 -8.97 38.39
CA ALA A 12 12.51 -10.09 37.66
C ALA A 12 12.68 -9.95 36.15
N LEU A 13 12.59 -8.73 35.59
CA LEU A 13 12.74 -8.47 34.16
C LEU A 13 14.18 -8.70 33.70
N ILE A 14 15.16 -8.26 34.48
CA ILE A 14 16.58 -8.55 34.24
C ILE A 14 16.82 -10.07 34.27
N VAL A 15 16.29 -10.77 35.28
CA VAL A 15 16.43 -12.23 35.39
C VAL A 15 15.78 -12.93 34.19
N ALA A 16 14.58 -12.52 33.78
CA ALA A 16 13.88 -13.09 32.64
C ALA A 16 14.64 -12.83 31.32
N LEU A 17 15.17 -11.63 31.12
CA LEU A 17 15.99 -11.29 29.94
C LEU A 17 17.29 -12.12 29.89
N LEU A 18 17.97 -12.28 31.02
CA LEU A 18 19.16 -13.13 31.11
C LEU A 18 18.82 -14.60 30.85
N PHE A 19 17.71 -15.10 31.38
CA PHE A 19 17.23 -16.45 31.12
C PHE A 19 16.93 -16.66 29.63
N TRP A 20 16.15 -15.78 29.01
CA TRP A 20 15.79 -15.90 27.58
C TRP A 20 16.98 -15.69 26.65
N SER A 21 17.89 -14.76 26.95
CA SER A 21 19.12 -14.62 26.18
C SER A 21 20.02 -15.85 26.28
N ALA A 22 20.10 -16.49 27.45
CA ALA A 22 20.80 -17.77 27.61
C ALA A 22 20.13 -18.91 26.83
N VAL A 23 18.79 -19.00 26.85
CA VAL A 23 18.03 -19.97 26.04
C VAL A 23 18.29 -19.75 24.55
N VAL A 24 18.19 -18.51 24.07
CA VAL A 24 18.48 -18.17 22.67
C VAL A 24 19.92 -18.50 22.31
N ALA A 25 20.89 -18.21 23.18
CA ALA A 25 22.30 -18.55 22.95
C ALA A 25 22.52 -20.07 22.90
N LEU A 26 21.85 -20.84 23.77
CA LEU A 26 21.92 -22.30 23.80
C LEU A 26 21.30 -22.92 22.53
N LEU A 27 20.11 -22.46 22.15
CA LEU A 27 19.43 -22.90 20.92
C LEU A 27 20.21 -22.51 19.67
N SER A 28 20.80 -21.32 19.65
CA SER A 28 21.65 -20.86 18.54
C SER A 28 22.94 -21.68 18.41
N ARG A 29 23.46 -22.22 19.52
CA ARG A 29 24.60 -23.15 19.52
C ARG A 29 24.23 -24.54 19.00
N GLN A 30 23.02 -25.02 19.32
CA GLN A 30 22.53 -26.33 18.87
C GLN A 30 22.12 -26.34 17.39
N GLY A 31 21.70 -25.20 16.82
CA GLY A 31 21.33 -25.03 15.41
C GLY A 31 22.48 -24.72 14.44
N ALA A 32 23.73 -24.73 14.90
CA ALA A 32 24.90 -24.30 14.12
C ALA A 32 25.28 -25.24 12.95
N SER A 33 24.69 -26.43 12.83
CA SER A 33 24.89 -27.34 11.70
C SER A 33 23.94 -27.11 10.52
N GLY A 34 22.96 -26.20 10.63
CA GLY A 34 22.05 -25.89 9.52
C GLY A 34 21.25 -24.60 9.73
N GLY A 35 21.80 -23.46 9.31
CA GLY A 35 21.06 -22.21 9.05
C GLY A 35 20.18 -21.60 10.17
N GLY A 36 20.21 -22.13 11.39
CA GLY A 36 19.20 -21.82 12.41
C GLY A 36 19.62 -20.72 13.40
N LEU A 37 18.71 -19.77 13.63
CA LEU A 37 18.64 -18.77 14.72
C LEU A 37 19.85 -17.84 14.92
N GLY A 38 21.08 -18.33 15.06
CA GLY A 38 22.28 -17.50 15.24
C GLY A 38 22.57 -16.61 14.02
N ALA A 39 22.33 -17.13 12.81
CA ALA A 39 22.39 -16.35 11.58
C ALA A 39 21.29 -15.28 11.54
N SER A 40 20.09 -15.58 12.04
CA SER A 40 18.98 -14.62 12.16
C SER A 40 19.29 -13.53 13.17
N VAL A 41 19.84 -13.86 14.34
CA VAL A 41 20.26 -12.86 15.36
C VAL A 41 21.37 -11.96 14.82
N ARG A 42 22.37 -12.54 14.15
CA ARG A 42 23.45 -11.76 13.52
C ARG A 42 22.94 -10.87 12.40
N SER A 43 22.00 -11.38 11.60
CA SER A 43 21.31 -10.60 10.57
C SER A 43 20.54 -9.43 11.19
N LEU A 44 19.76 -9.66 12.25
CA LEU A 44 19.02 -8.62 12.96
C LEU A 44 19.96 -7.56 13.56
N LEU A 45 21.06 -7.96 14.20
CA LEU A 45 22.08 -7.03 14.71
C LEU A 45 22.73 -6.22 13.59
N SER A 46 23.00 -6.84 12.44
CA SER A 46 23.55 -6.12 11.28
C SER A 46 22.54 -5.11 10.70
N VAL A 47 21.24 -5.41 10.76
CA VAL A 47 20.17 -4.49 10.35
C VAL A 47 20.09 -3.28 11.30
N ILE A 48 20.23 -3.48 12.61
CA ILE A 48 20.22 -2.40 13.61
C ILE A 48 21.39 -1.42 13.39
N VAL A 49 22.55 -1.92 12.94
CA VAL A 49 23.75 -1.11 12.68
C VAL A 49 23.71 -0.43 11.31
N ASP A 50 22.71 -0.72 10.47
CA ASP A 50 22.53 -0.02 9.20
C ASP A 50 22.34 1.49 9.47
N LYS A 51 23.10 2.32 8.74
CA LYS A 51 23.02 3.77 8.84
C LYS A 51 21.60 4.30 8.59
N ALA A 52 20.79 3.58 7.84
CA ALA A 52 19.39 3.91 7.59
C ALA A 52 18.51 3.82 8.85
N ILE A 53 18.89 3.02 9.85
CA ILE A 53 18.17 2.85 11.12
C ILE A 53 18.86 3.62 12.24
N LEU A 54 20.19 3.52 12.33
CA LEU A 54 20.97 4.15 13.39
C LEU A 54 20.79 5.68 13.43
N VAL A 55 20.79 6.34 12.27
CA VAL A 55 20.63 7.80 12.19
C VAL A 55 19.26 8.24 12.72
N PRO A 56 18.11 7.73 12.24
CA PRO A 56 16.80 8.04 12.82
C PRO A 56 16.69 7.76 14.32
N VAL A 57 17.29 6.68 14.82
CA VAL A 57 17.27 6.34 16.26
C VAL A 57 18.04 7.38 17.07
N ILE A 58 19.24 7.78 16.65
CA ILE A 58 20.01 8.82 17.35
C ILE A 58 19.24 10.14 17.37
N VAL A 59 18.67 10.55 16.23
CA VAL A 59 17.88 11.80 16.14
C VAL A 59 16.63 11.70 17.02
N TYR A 60 15.99 10.52 17.10
CA TYR A 60 14.86 10.27 18.00
C TYR A 60 15.25 10.42 19.47
N LEU A 61 16.38 9.84 19.88
CA LEU A 61 16.88 9.96 21.25
C LEU A 61 17.19 11.43 21.58
N CYS A 62 17.85 12.17 20.68
CA CYS A 62 18.08 13.61 20.86
C CYS A 62 16.77 14.40 20.98
N TRP A 63 15.76 14.07 20.17
CA TRP A 63 14.43 14.69 20.24
C TRP A 63 13.75 14.41 21.59
N MET A 64 13.85 13.18 22.09
CA MET A 64 13.29 12.80 23.38
C MET A 64 14.03 13.47 24.54
N SER A 65 15.35 13.53 24.50
CA SER A 65 16.14 14.28 25.49
C SER A 65 15.75 15.76 25.54
N ALA A 66 15.52 16.39 24.38
CA ALA A 66 15.03 17.76 24.33
C ALA A 66 13.62 17.90 24.93
N ALA A 67 12.75 16.91 24.72
CA ALA A 67 11.41 16.89 25.30
C ALA A 67 11.43 16.70 26.83
N PHE A 68 12.30 15.83 27.35
CA PHE A 68 12.49 15.69 28.81
C PHE A 68 13.04 16.98 29.44
N ALA A 69 14.00 17.64 28.80
CA ALA A 69 14.50 18.93 29.27
C ALA A 69 13.40 20.02 29.25
N ALA A 70 12.54 20.02 28.23
CA ALA A 70 11.39 20.92 28.19
C ALA A 70 10.34 20.58 29.27
N ALA A 71 10.09 19.30 29.53
CA ALA A 71 9.18 18.82 30.55
C ALA A 71 9.68 19.15 31.97
N ASP A 72 11.00 19.05 32.21
CA ASP A 72 11.66 19.44 33.46
C ASP A 72 11.43 20.93 33.75
N ALA A 73 11.61 21.78 32.72
CA ALA A 73 11.41 23.23 32.84
C ALA A 73 9.96 23.64 33.19
N VAL A 74 8.96 22.80 32.90
CA VAL A 74 7.55 23.04 33.24
C VAL A 74 7.07 22.22 34.44
N GLY A 75 7.95 21.48 35.11
CA GLY A 75 7.62 20.65 36.27
C GLY A 75 6.82 19.38 35.96
N LEU A 76 6.84 18.91 34.70
CA LEU A 76 6.18 17.66 34.27
C LEU A 76 7.11 16.43 34.36
N TRP A 77 8.38 16.64 34.69
CA TRP A 77 9.41 15.60 34.73
C TRP A 77 10.23 15.70 36.01
N GLU A 78 10.77 14.57 36.45
CA GLU A 78 11.74 14.47 37.53
C GLU A 78 12.70 13.31 37.23
N VAL A 79 13.95 13.39 37.71
CA VAL A 79 14.98 12.36 37.48
C VAL A 79 14.56 10.98 38.00
N GLN A 80 13.67 10.91 38.98
CA GLN A 80 13.16 9.66 39.52
C GLN A 80 12.36 8.85 38.47
N LEU A 81 11.80 9.49 37.44
CA LEU A 81 11.03 8.83 36.38
C LEU A 81 11.89 8.26 35.23
N VAL A 82 13.23 8.36 35.32
CA VAL A 82 14.14 7.93 34.22
C VAL A 82 13.92 6.47 33.86
N THR A 83 13.70 5.59 34.84
CA THR A 83 13.49 4.17 34.60
C THR A 83 12.22 3.93 33.78
N GLU A 84 11.13 4.58 34.16
CA GLU A 84 9.81 4.49 33.50
C GLU A 84 9.88 5.06 32.09
N ALA A 85 10.60 6.17 31.88
CA ALA A 85 10.81 6.73 30.56
C ALA A 85 11.63 5.82 29.65
N VAL A 86 12.69 5.18 30.16
CA VAL A 86 13.50 4.22 29.39
C VAL A 86 12.67 3.01 29.00
N LEU A 87 11.89 2.45 29.94
CA LEU A 87 10.97 1.34 29.66
C LEU A 87 9.95 1.75 28.60
N TRP A 88 9.32 2.92 28.75
CA TRP A 88 8.37 3.44 27.77
C TRP A 88 9.00 3.60 26.38
N LEU A 89 10.22 4.16 26.29
CA LEU A 89 10.94 4.34 25.03
C LEU A 89 11.24 3.00 24.34
N LEU A 90 11.61 1.97 25.12
CA LEU A 90 11.93 0.64 24.61
C LEU A 90 10.69 -0.12 24.14
N PHE A 91 9.60 -0.11 24.91
CA PHE A 91 8.41 -0.89 24.57
C PHE A 91 7.45 -0.11 23.67
N SER A 92 6.97 1.02 24.17
CA SER A 92 5.98 1.86 23.49
C SER A 92 6.61 2.68 22.37
N GLY A 93 7.80 3.25 22.59
CA GLY A 93 8.54 4.03 21.60
C GLY A 93 9.00 3.23 20.38
N LEU A 94 9.54 2.01 20.57
CA LEU A 94 9.88 1.13 19.45
C LEU A 94 8.64 0.57 18.75
N GLY A 95 7.58 0.24 19.49
CA GLY A 95 6.29 -0.13 18.92
C GLY A 95 5.71 0.97 18.03
N LEU A 96 5.83 2.23 18.47
CA LEU A 96 5.52 3.43 17.70
C LEU A 96 6.39 3.58 16.45
N PHE A 97 7.63 3.09 16.45
CA PHE A 97 8.45 3.05 15.24
C PHE A 97 7.86 2.10 14.19
N GLY A 98 7.54 0.86 14.57
CA GLY A 98 6.95 -0.13 13.67
C GLY A 98 5.55 0.26 13.18
N LEU A 99 4.64 0.56 14.12
CA LEU A 99 3.28 1.01 13.82
C LEU A 99 3.28 2.38 13.14
N GLY A 100 4.19 3.26 13.51
CA GLY A 100 4.33 4.58 12.90
C GLY A 100 4.71 4.48 11.44
N VAL A 101 5.56 3.53 11.02
CA VAL A 101 5.85 3.30 9.60
C VAL A 101 4.60 2.88 8.81
N ASP A 102 3.71 2.08 9.39
CA ASP A 102 2.48 1.62 8.72
C ASP A 102 1.31 2.59 8.84
N ALA A 103 1.13 3.24 9.98
CA ALA A 103 0.18 4.34 10.21
C ALA A 103 0.56 5.59 9.43
N VAL A 104 1.85 5.77 9.14
CA VAL A 104 2.30 6.71 8.12
C VAL A 104 1.73 6.25 6.78
N LYS A 105 1.88 5.00 6.34
CA LYS A 105 1.38 4.57 5.01
C LYS A 105 -0.13 4.78 4.81
N ARG A 106 -0.97 4.66 5.84
CA ARG A 106 -2.44 4.77 5.74
C ARG A 106 -2.95 6.14 6.19
N GLU A 107 -3.81 6.78 5.40
CA GLU A 107 -4.29 8.13 5.70
C GLU A 107 -5.24 8.15 6.91
N GLY A 108 -5.15 9.20 7.75
CA GLY A 108 -6.14 9.45 8.83
C GLY A 108 -5.93 8.65 10.11
N GLU A 109 -5.03 7.67 10.11
CA GLU A 109 -4.81 6.79 11.25
C GLU A 109 -3.88 7.37 12.33
N ILE A 110 -3.34 8.60 12.23
CA ILE A 110 -2.49 9.16 13.31
C ILE A 110 -3.30 9.36 14.60
N ALA A 111 -4.50 9.94 14.49
CA ALA A 111 -5.41 10.06 15.61
C ALA A 111 -5.95 8.69 16.08
N GLY A 112 -6.13 7.76 15.14
CA GLY A 112 -6.50 6.38 15.45
C GLY A 112 -5.38 5.63 16.19
N ALA A 113 -4.13 5.81 15.79
CA ALA A 113 -2.93 5.26 16.41
C ALA A 113 -2.75 5.86 17.80
N PHE A 114 -2.90 7.19 17.94
CA PHE A 114 -2.94 7.85 19.24
C PHE A 114 -4.02 7.26 20.15
N LYS A 115 -5.26 7.08 19.68
CA LYS A 115 -6.35 6.46 20.46
C LYS A 115 -6.09 4.99 20.79
N ARG A 116 -5.47 4.22 19.90
CA ARG A 116 -5.10 2.82 20.12
C ARG A 116 -3.95 2.68 21.12
N LEU A 117 -3.02 3.64 21.14
CA LEU A 117 -1.85 3.65 22.02
C LEU A 117 -2.13 4.25 23.40
N LEU A 118 -2.92 5.33 23.49
CA LEU A 118 -3.31 5.97 24.75
C LEU A 118 -4.58 5.39 25.39
N GLY A 119 -5.24 4.42 24.75
CA GLY A 119 -6.42 3.76 25.31
C GLY A 119 -6.07 2.91 26.53
N VAL A 120 -6.66 1.72 26.62
CA VAL A 120 -6.48 0.78 27.74
C VAL A 120 -5.00 0.54 28.11
N SER A 121 -4.06 0.72 27.19
CA SER A 121 -2.63 0.51 27.40
C SER A 121 -1.99 1.41 28.47
N VAL A 122 -2.26 2.72 28.50
CA VAL A 122 -1.58 3.62 29.46
C VAL A 122 -2.08 3.41 30.88
N ILE A 123 -3.39 3.22 31.03
CA ILE A 123 -3.99 2.89 32.33
C ILE A 123 -3.50 1.51 32.79
N PHE A 124 -3.41 0.55 31.88
CA PHE A 124 -2.90 -0.78 32.21
C PHE A 124 -1.41 -0.76 32.56
N GLU A 125 -0.58 -0.02 31.83
CA GLU A 125 0.86 0.11 32.07
C GLU A 125 1.13 0.80 33.41
N PHE A 126 0.43 1.91 33.68
CA PHE A 126 0.51 2.62 34.97
C PHE A 126 0.02 1.76 36.13
N VAL A 127 -1.19 1.19 36.04
CA VAL A 127 -1.73 0.39 37.15
C VAL A 127 -0.93 -0.89 37.32
N ALA A 128 -0.45 -1.52 36.25
CA ALA A 128 0.43 -2.66 36.39
C ALA A 128 1.72 -2.24 37.11
N ASN A 129 2.37 -1.14 36.74
CA ASN A 129 3.64 -0.67 37.33
C ASN A 129 3.53 -0.15 38.76
N ALA A 130 2.36 0.31 39.18
CA ALA A 130 2.13 0.86 40.52
C ALA A 130 2.44 -0.13 41.67
N ALA A 131 2.37 -1.46 41.45
CA ALA A 131 2.88 -2.42 42.43
C ALA A 131 3.53 -3.66 41.80
N SER A 132 4.72 -3.99 42.29
CA SER A 132 5.37 -5.27 42.01
C SER A 132 4.86 -6.37 42.96
N PHE A 133 4.80 -7.61 42.47
CA PHE A 133 4.64 -8.75 43.36
C PHE A 133 5.94 -9.01 44.15
N SER A 134 5.89 -10.00 45.04
CA SER A 134 7.12 -10.55 45.58
C SER A 134 7.94 -11.17 44.45
N LEU A 135 9.26 -11.08 44.56
CA LEU A 135 10.19 -11.57 43.54
C LEU A 135 9.93 -13.03 43.14
N PHE A 136 9.51 -13.86 44.09
CA PHE A 136 9.18 -15.28 43.88
C PHE A 136 8.00 -15.52 42.94
N ILE A 137 7.05 -14.60 42.86
CA ILE A 137 5.90 -14.68 41.95
C ILE A 137 6.24 -14.02 40.61
N GLU A 138 6.96 -12.90 40.67
CA GLU A 138 7.26 -12.07 39.50
C GLU A 138 8.18 -12.78 38.50
N ILE A 139 9.23 -13.49 38.97
CA ILE A 139 10.17 -14.21 38.10
C ILE A 139 9.46 -15.29 37.26
N PRO A 140 8.72 -16.25 37.86
CA PRO A 140 8.00 -17.26 37.07
C PRO A 140 6.95 -16.63 36.14
N ALA A 141 6.22 -15.61 36.59
CA ALA A 141 5.21 -14.95 35.78
C ALA A 141 5.80 -14.34 34.51
N GLN A 142 6.92 -13.61 34.63
CA GLN A 142 7.58 -13.00 33.47
C GLN A 142 8.28 -14.02 32.56
N ILE A 143 8.89 -15.06 33.12
CA ILE A 143 9.49 -16.15 32.33
C ILE A 143 8.40 -16.87 31.50
N LEU A 144 7.23 -17.17 32.09
CA LEU A 144 6.13 -17.85 31.40
C LEU A 144 5.36 -16.93 30.44
N ALA A 145 5.37 -15.60 30.66
CA ALA A 145 4.66 -14.66 29.80
C ALA A 145 5.18 -14.67 28.34
N VAL A 146 6.49 -14.78 28.14
CA VAL A 146 7.13 -14.79 26.79
C VAL A 146 6.63 -15.96 25.92
N PRO A 147 6.72 -17.23 26.33
CA PRO A 147 6.26 -18.36 25.51
C PRO A 147 4.74 -18.34 25.34
N CYS A 148 3.98 -17.90 26.35
CA CYS A 148 2.54 -17.69 26.19
C CYS A 148 2.23 -16.65 25.10
N GLY A 149 2.96 -15.53 25.07
CA GLY A 149 2.83 -14.52 24.01
C GLY A 149 3.13 -15.09 22.61
N VAL A 150 4.16 -15.91 22.48
CA VAL A 150 4.48 -16.60 21.21
C VAL A 150 3.35 -17.55 20.80
N VAL A 151 2.82 -18.34 21.72
CA VAL A 151 1.71 -19.28 21.45
C VAL A 151 0.43 -18.55 21.04
N VAL A 152 0.12 -17.41 21.67
CA VAL A 152 -1.00 -16.54 21.26
C VAL A 152 -0.79 -16.04 19.83
N ALA A 153 0.40 -15.53 19.51
CA ALA A 153 0.72 -15.06 18.17
C ALA A 153 0.57 -16.18 17.13
N LEU A 154 1.10 -17.38 17.40
CA LEU A 154 0.97 -18.53 16.50
C LEU A 154 -0.49 -19.00 16.33
N GLY A 155 -1.26 -19.03 17.41
CA GLY A 155 -2.69 -19.40 17.38
C GLY A 155 -3.57 -18.39 16.63
N SER A 156 -3.13 -17.14 16.52
CA SER A 156 -3.82 -16.11 15.72
C SER A 156 -3.59 -16.28 14.21
N VAL A 157 -2.46 -16.85 13.82
CA VAL A 157 -2.08 -17.05 12.40
C VAL A 157 -2.51 -18.43 11.91
N ARG A 158 -2.41 -19.47 12.73
CA ARG A 158 -2.67 -20.84 12.32
C ARG A 158 -3.82 -21.46 13.10
N ARG A 159 -4.84 -21.93 12.38
CA ARG A 159 -6.03 -22.58 12.98
C ARG A 159 -5.66 -23.79 13.85
N GLU A 160 -4.58 -24.51 13.52
CA GLU A 160 -4.08 -25.68 14.26
C GLU A 160 -3.67 -25.39 15.71
N HIS A 161 -3.26 -24.16 16.02
CA HIS A 161 -2.80 -23.76 17.36
C HIS A 161 -3.79 -22.88 18.12
N ARG A 162 -5.03 -22.75 17.62
CA ARG A 162 -6.02 -21.83 18.20
C ARG A 162 -6.37 -22.15 19.65
N ALA A 163 -6.51 -23.43 20.00
CA ALA A 163 -6.83 -23.85 21.37
C ALA A 163 -5.71 -23.50 22.37
N ALA A 164 -4.45 -23.77 21.99
CA ALA A 164 -3.29 -23.39 22.79
C ALA A 164 -3.17 -21.86 22.92
N GLY A 165 -3.44 -21.13 21.83
CA GLY A 165 -3.51 -19.66 21.85
C GLY A 165 -4.56 -19.12 22.80
N MET A 166 -5.75 -19.73 22.87
CA MET A 166 -6.80 -19.33 23.81
C MET A 166 -6.40 -19.56 25.28
N LEU A 167 -5.78 -20.70 25.59
CA LEU A 167 -5.29 -20.98 26.95
C LEU A 167 -4.17 -20.02 27.37
N ALA A 168 -3.19 -19.80 26.47
CA ALA A 168 -2.11 -18.86 26.70
C ALA A 168 -2.63 -17.41 26.86
N SER A 169 -3.61 -17.01 26.06
CA SER A 169 -4.28 -15.72 26.20
C SER A 169 -5.03 -15.61 27.53
N GLY A 170 -5.68 -16.69 27.97
CA GLY A 170 -6.35 -16.74 29.27
C GLY A 170 -5.39 -16.60 30.45
N TYR A 171 -4.22 -17.26 30.38
CA TYR A 171 -3.16 -17.10 31.38
C TYR A 171 -2.63 -15.66 31.44
N LEU A 172 -2.31 -15.05 30.29
CA LEU A 172 -1.86 -13.65 30.22
C LEU A 172 -2.93 -12.69 30.74
N ALA A 173 -4.21 -12.93 30.42
CA ALA A 173 -5.32 -12.14 30.93
C ALA A 173 -5.45 -12.28 32.45
N LEU A 174 -5.33 -13.49 33.00
CA LEU A 174 -5.37 -13.74 34.43
C LEU A 174 -4.20 -13.06 35.16
N LEU A 175 -2.98 -13.16 34.63
CA LEU A 175 -1.83 -12.43 35.16
C LEU A 175 -2.06 -10.93 35.16
N GLY A 176 -2.60 -10.39 34.06
CA GLY A 176 -2.93 -8.97 33.96
C GLY A 176 -3.95 -8.54 35.01
N VAL A 177 -5.05 -9.28 35.16
CA VAL A 177 -6.09 -8.98 36.16
C VAL A 177 -5.54 -9.10 37.59
N ALA A 178 -4.72 -10.11 37.87
CA ALA A 178 -4.09 -10.28 39.18
C ALA A 178 -3.14 -9.11 39.50
N ALA A 179 -2.31 -8.69 38.52
CA ALA A 179 -1.40 -7.55 38.66
C ALA A 179 -2.17 -6.24 38.89
N LEU A 180 -3.26 -6.02 38.16
CA LEU A 180 -4.13 -4.87 38.36
C LEU A 180 -4.77 -4.87 39.75
N GLY A 181 -5.37 -6.00 40.15
CA GLY A 181 -6.02 -6.13 41.45
C GLY A 181 -5.05 -5.89 42.59
N TRP A 182 -3.86 -6.51 42.54
CA TRP A 182 -2.79 -6.30 43.52
C TRP A 182 -2.39 -4.83 43.59
N SER A 183 -2.16 -4.20 42.45
CA SER A 183 -1.72 -2.81 42.39
C SER A 183 -2.77 -1.84 42.93
N ILE A 184 -4.05 -2.05 42.62
CA ILE A 184 -5.15 -1.25 43.18
C ILE A 184 -5.22 -1.44 44.70
N THR A 185 -5.14 -2.67 45.20
CA THR A 185 -5.21 -2.93 46.65
C THR A 185 -4.06 -2.30 47.41
N ARG A 186 -2.85 -2.32 46.83
CA ARG A 186 -1.66 -1.73 47.44
C ARG A 186 -1.68 -0.20 47.38
N LEU A 187 -2.10 0.35 46.24
CA LEU A 187 -2.30 1.79 46.07
C LEU A 187 -3.33 2.32 47.09
N ALA A 188 -4.41 1.56 47.34
CA ALA A 188 -5.42 1.92 48.34
C ALA A 188 -4.90 1.80 49.79
N ALA A 189 -4.08 0.78 50.09
CA ALA A 189 -3.53 0.56 51.43
C ALA A 189 -2.48 1.63 51.80
N ASP A 190 -1.61 2.00 50.87
CA ASP A 190 -0.47 2.88 51.10
C ASP A 190 -0.73 4.34 50.65
N TRP A 191 -1.99 4.71 50.36
CA TRP A 191 -2.37 6.00 49.75
C TRP A 191 -1.86 7.25 50.49
N ASN A 192 -1.68 7.16 51.81
CA ASN A 192 -1.21 8.28 52.62
C ASN A 192 0.33 8.40 52.67
N VAL A 193 1.05 7.34 52.29
CA VAL A 193 2.51 7.28 52.30
C VAL A 193 3.10 7.60 50.92
N ILE A 194 2.33 7.33 49.86
CA ILE A 194 2.75 7.53 48.48
C ILE A 194 2.86 9.02 48.14
N ASP A 195 3.95 9.39 47.47
CA ASP A 195 4.11 10.71 46.88
C ASP A 195 3.14 10.88 45.69
N LYS A 196 2.09 11.65 45.93
CA LYS A 196 1.02 11.91 44.96
C LYS A 196 1.51 12.74 43.78
N ASP A 197 2.52 13.57 43.96
CA ASP A 197 3.08 14.39 42.88
C ASP A 197 3.88 13.51 41.92
N LEU A 198 4.73 12.64 42.46
CA LEU A 198 5.48 11.66 41.67
C LEU A 198 4.53 10.72 40.91
N LEU A 199 3.52 10.18 41.58
CA LEU A 199 2.52 9.29 40.98
C LEU A 199 1.73 9.98 39.85
N TRP A 200 1.38 11.26 40.03
CA TRP A 200 0.71 12.04 38.98
C TRP A 200 1.62 12.27 37.77
N ARG A 201 2.89 12.59 37.98
CA ARG A 201 3.88 12.76 36.90
C ARG A 201 4.10 11.45 36.15
N GLU A 202 4.14 10.32 36.85
CA GLU A 202 4.26 8.98 36.24
C GLU A 202 3.05 8.67 35.34
N LEU A 203 1.84 8.95 35.82
CA LEU A 203 0.62 8.78 35.04
C LEU A 203 0.60 9.69 33.82
N VAL A 204 0.99 10.97 33.98
CA VAL A 204 0.93 11.99 32.93
C VAL A 204 2.05 11.82 31.89
N MET A 205 3.17 11.20 32.26
CA MET A 205 4.32 11.01 31.39
C MET A 205 3.97 10.38 30.03
N PRO A 206 3.34 9.19 29.97
CA PRO A 206 2.94 8.61 28.70
C PRO A 206 2.01 9.51 27.88
N LEU A 207 1.11 10.27 28.53
CA LEU A 207 0.14 11.12 27.83
C LEU A 207 0.81 12.26 27.05
N TRP A 208 1.88 12.86 27.57
CA TRP A 208 2.61 13.90 26.85
C TRP A 208 3.77 13.34 26.00
N LEU A 209 4.33 12.20 26.38
CA LEU A 209 5.44 11.58 25.66
C LEU A 209 4.99 10.92 24.34
N THR A 210 3.81 10.28 24.30
CA THR A 210 3.21 9.74 23.07
C THR A 210 3.01 10.78 21.96
N PRO A 211 2.37 11.96 22.17
CA PRO A 211 2.22 12.96 21.13
C PRO A 211 3.56 13.56 20.68
N VAL A 212 4.53 13.71 21.59
CA VAL A 212 5.89 14.13 21.24
C VAL A 212 6.57 13.10 20.33
N ALA A 213 6.43 11.81 20.61
CA ALA A 213 6.93 10.74 19.76
C ALA A 213 6.23 10.70 18.40
N LEU A 214 4.91 10.83 18.36
CA LEU A 214 4.15 10.90 17.12
C LEU A 214 4.52 12.12 16.27
N ALA A 215 4.80 13.27 16.90
CA ALA A 215 5.29 14.45 16.21
C ALA A 215 6.63 14.14 15.52
N PHE A 216 7.58 13.53 16.23
CA PHE A 216 8.84 13.08 15.64
C PHE A 216 8.61 12.10 14.48
N MET A 217 7.77 11.07 14.66
CA MET A 217 7.49 10.08 13.63
C MET A 217 6.86 10.72 12.38
N THR A 218 6.01 11.74 12.56
CA THR A 218 5.41 12.49 11.47
C THR A 218 6.46 13.31 10.72
N LEU A 219 7.37 14.00 11.44
CA LEU A 219 8.49 14.74 10.84
C LEU A 219 9.44 13.80 10.07
N LEU A 220 9.77 12.65 10.66
CA LEU A 220 10.61 11.64 10.05
C LEU A 220 9.96 11.12 8.76
N ALA A 221 8.69 10.73 8.81
CA ALA A 221 7.93 10.31 7.63
C ALA A 221 7.88 11.37 6.53
N LEU A 222 7.64 12.62 6.91
CA LEU A 222 7.61 13.75 5.99
C LEU A 222 8.98 13.91 5.31
N SER A 223 10.07 13.79 6.06
CA SER A 223 11.44 13.85 5.53
C SER A 223 11.70 12.74 4.50
N TYR A 224 11.24 11.50 4.75
CA TYR A 224 11.36 10.39 3.81
C TYR A 224 10.55 10.62 2.54
N VAL A 225 9.30 11.10 2.66
CA VAL A 225 8.46 11.39 1.49
C VAL A 225 9.07 12.50 0.64
N TYR A 226 9.58 13.58 1.24
CA TYR A 226 10.27 14.63 0.49
C TYR A 226 11.57 14.13 -0.14
N LYS A 227 12.38 13.37 0.59
CA LYS A 227 13.62 12.78 0.04
C LYS A 227 13.31 11.88 -1.17
N ALA A 228 12.28 11.03 -1.06
CA ALA A 228 11.84 10.19 -2.18
C ALA A 228 11.34 11.02 -3.36
N THR A 229 10.52 12.03 -3.11
CA THR A 229 9.99 12.94 -4.15
C THR A 229 11.12 13.69 -4.86
N PHE A 230 12.06 14.27 -4.11
CA PHE A 230 13.21 14.98 -4.67
C PHE A 230 14.21 14.05 -5.35
N SER A 231 14.31 12.80 -4.92
CA SER A 231 15.12 11.79 -5.62
C SER A 231 14.55 11.50 -7.00
N VAL A 232 13.22 11.33 -7.12
CA VAL A 232 12.55 11.13 -8.42
C VAL A 232 12.68 12.38 -9.29
N MET A 233 12.39 13.57 -8.75
CA MET A 233 12.55 14.82 -9.48
C MET A 233 14.01 15.02 -9.94
N GLY A 234 14.98 14.66 -9.10
CA GLY A 234 16.39 14.76 -9.42
C GLY A 234 16.85 13.77 -10.50
N SER A 235 16.30 12.56 -10.53
CA SER A 235 16.62 11.57 -11.56
C SER A 235 16.02 11.88 -12.93
N GLU A 236 14.88 12.59 -12.97
CA GLU A 236 14.20 12.97 -14.21
C GLU A 236 14.69 14.32 -14.76
N SER A 237 15.29 15.17 -13.91
CA SER A 237 15.82 16.47 -14.34
C SER A 237 17.17 16.34 -15.05
N ALA A 238 17.26 16.81 -16.29
CA ALA A 238 18.49 16.80 -17.09
C ALA A 238 19.64 17.66 -16.48
N VAL A 239 19.30 18.69 -15.70
CA VAL A 239 20.26 19.67 -15.13
C VAL A 239 20.42 19.47 -13.60
N GLY A 240 19.71 18.49 -13.03
CA GLY A 240 19.66 18.26 -11.59
C GLY A 240 18.74 19.23 -10.85
N LEU A 241 18.32 18.82 -9.64
CA LEU A 241 17.29 19.53 -8.89
C LEU A 241 17.85 20.74 -8.13
N SER A 242 17.67 21.95 -8.66
CA SER A 242 18.02 23.19 -7.95
C SER A 242 17.23 23.35 -6.63
N TRP A 243 17.86 23.94 -5.61
CA TRP A 243 17.27 24.21 -4.30
C TRP A 243 15.99 25.04 -4.37
N ARG A 244 15.83 25.85 -5.42
CA ARG A 244 14.61 26.64 -5.68
C ARG A 244 13.38 25.75 -5.92
N HIS A 245 13.54 24.62 -6.60
CA HIS A 245 12.45 23.65 -6.81
C HIS A 245 12.06 23.00 -5.48
N ARG A 246 13.07 22.62 -4.68
CA ARG A 246 12.86 22.04 -3.35
C ARG A 246 12.11 23.01 -2.45
N LEU A 247 12.51 24.28 -2.43
CA LEU A 247 11.84 25.31 -1.64
C LEU A 247 10.40 25.56 -2.11
N ALA A 248 10.15 25.59 -3.42
CA ALA A 248 8.80 25.77 -3.96
C ALA A 248 7.85 24.65 -3.51
N VAL A 249 8.32 23.40 -3.60
CA VAL A 249 7.57 22.22 -3.14
C VAL A 249 7.34 22.28 -1.63
N LEU A 250 8.40 22.52 -0.84
CA LEU A 250 8.31 22.59 0.63
C LEU A 250 7.37 23.69 1.10
N ALA A 251 7.51 24.91 0.57
CA ALA A 251 6.69 26.04 0.99
C ALA A 251 5.22 25.90 0.56
N ARG A 252 4.93 25.12 -0.50
CA ARG A 252 3.54 24.92 -0.95
C ARG A 252 2.84 23.76 -0.24
N CYS A 253 3.55 22.66 0.03
CA CYS A 253 3.01 21.50 0.73
C CYS A 253 3.01 21.69 2.26
N GLY A 254 4.02 22.37 2.79
CA GLY A 254 4.20 22.56 4.22
C GLY A 254 4.39 21.23 4.98
N PRO A 255 3.99 21.15 6.25
CA PRO A 255 4.12 19.94 7.06
C PRO A 255 3.04 18.87 6.77
N ARG A 256 2.29 19.02 5.68
CA ARG A 256 1.16 18.13 5.37
C ARG A 256 1.67 16.89 4.65
N LEU A 257 1.85 15.82 5.42
CA LEU A 257 2.29 14.51 4.92
C LEU A 257 1.45 14.02 3.73
N ARG A 258 0.13 14.25 3.76
CA ARG A 258 -0.79 13.91 2.65
C ARG A 258 -0.49 14.68 1.36
N ALA A 259 -0.23 15.98 1.48
CA ALA A 259 0.13 16.83 0.34
C ALA A 259 1.46 16.37 -0.29
N ALA A 260 2.44 16.02 0.55
CA ALA A 260 3.73 15.51 0.09
C ALA A 260 3.59 14.17 -0.66
N ARG A 261 2.66 13.29 -0.27
CA ARG A 261 2.40 12.03 -0.98
C ARG A 261 1.75 12.23 -2.33
N ALA A 262 0.74 13.11 -2.42
CA ALA A 262 0.10 13.42 -3.69
C ALA A 262 1.13 13.85 -4.74
N LEU A 263 2.12 14.66 -4.34
CA LEU A 263 3.20 15.07 -5.23
C LEU A 263 4.13 13.95 -5.68
N ARG A 264 4.30 12.88 -4.91
CA ARG A 264 5.17 11.77 -5.31
C ARG A 264 4.72 11.16 -6.64
N SER A 265 3.41 11.05 -6.85
CA SER A 265 2.84 10.57 -8.12
C SER A 265 3.08 11.52 -9.30
N ALA A 266 3.18 12.83 -9.02
CA ALA A 266 3.41 13.88 -10.01
C ALA A 266 4.88 14.34 -10.09
N ALA A 267 5.80 13.64 -9.42
CA ALA A 267 7.18 14.07 -9.23
C ALA A 267 7.97 14.14 -10.55
N SER A 268 7.68 13.25 -11.51
CA SER A 268 8.29 13.26 -12.84
C SER A 268 7.92 14.52 -13.62
N TRP A 269 6.63 14.88 -13.63
CA TRP A 269 6.12 16.08 -14.30
C TRP A 269 6.75 17.36 -13.75
N LEU A 270 6.90 17.44 -12.42
CA LEU A 270 7.48 18.59 -11.73
C LEU A 270 9.00 18.75 -11.97
N ALA A 271 9.67 17.75 -12.53
CA ALA A 271 11.12 17.78 -12.76
C ALA A 271 11.55 18.63 -13.96
N ASN A 272 10.63 18.85 -14.90
CA ASN A 272 10.91 19.48 -16.20
C ASN A 272 10.66 21.00 -16.23
N ASP A 273 10.10 21.57 -15.16
CA ASP A 273 9.76 22.99 -15.13
C ASP A 273 10.97 23.89 -14.80
N PRO A 274 11.19 24.99 -15.54
CA PRO A 274 12.26 25.94 -15.24
C PRO A 274 11.86 26.90 -14.10
N GLY A 275 12.07 26.46 -12.85
CA GLY A 275 12.23 27.37 -11.71
C GLY A 275 11.07 27.49 -10.72
N PHE A 276 11.30 28.31 -9.67
CA PHE A 276 10.47 28.38 -8.46
C PHE A 276 8.99 28.67 -8.73
N ARG A 277 8.68 29.69 -9.55
CA ARG A 277 7.29 30.15 -9.76
C ARG A 277 6.44 29.12 -10.50
N LEU A 278 7.01 28.46 -11.51
CA LEU A 278 6.34 27.40 -12.26
C LEU A 278 6.12 26.18 -11.38
N THR A 279 7.18 25.72 -10.70
CA THR A 279 7.10 24.61 -9.72
C THR A 279 6.02 24.87 -8.66
N TRP A 280 5.93 26.10 -8.13
CA TRP A 280 4.91 26.50 -7.17
C TRP A 280 3.49 26.40 -7.74
N ARG A 281 3.27 26.89 -8.98
CA ARG A 281 1.97 26.84 -9.66
C ARG A 281 1.52 25.41 -9.94
N TRP A 282 2.43 24.57 -10.44
CA TRP A 282 2.17 23.16 -10.74
C TRP A 282 1.92 22.34 -9.48
N THR A 283 2.76 22.50 -8.46
CA THR A 283 2.52 21.93 -7.13
C THR A 283 1.14 22.33 -6.62
N GLY A 284 0.76 23.61 -6.79
CA GLY A 284 -0.57 24.08 -6.46
C GLY A 284 -1.71 23.45 -7.26
N ARG A 285 -1.48 23.07 -8.52
CA ARG A 285 -2.45 22.39 -9.39
C ARG A 285 -2.66 20.95 -8.93
N VAL A 286 -1.59 20.19 -8.76
CA VAL A 286 -1.62 18.80 -8.26
C VAL A 286 -2.36 18.73 -6.92
N LEU A 287 -2.07 19.65 -5.99
CA LEU A 287 -2.76 19.69 -4.68
C LEU A 287 -4.22 20.13 -4.74
N ARG A 288 -4.66 20.81 -5.82
CA ARG A 288 -6.08 21.14 -6.03
C ARG A 288 -6.82 19.98 -6.66
N GLU A 289 -6.23 19.32 -7.64
CA GLU A 289 -6.77 18.11 -8.28
C GLU A 289 -6.94 16.99 -7.26
N ASP A 290 -5.90 16.74 -6.44
CA ASP A 290 -5.98 15.78 -5.35
C ASP A 290 -7.06 16.15 -4.32
N ARG A 291 -7.24 17.45 -4.00
CA ARG A 291 -8.36 17.89 -3.15
C ARG A 291 -9.73 17.67 -3.79
N LYS A 292 -9.87 17.94 -5.08
CA LYS A 292 -11.11 17.69 -5.84
C LYS A 292 -11.44 16.20 -5.87
N ARG A 293 -10.45 15.36 -6.20
CA ARG A 293 -10.58 13.90 -6.20
C ARG A 293 -11.10 13.40 -4.84
N ARG A 294 -10.49 13.85 -3.74
CA ARG A 294 -10.95 13.47 -2.40
C ARG A 294 -12.33 13.99 -2.04
N ALA A 295 -12.67 15.21 -2.44
CA ALA A 295 -14.01 15.75 -2.23
C ALA A 295 -15.05 14.91 -2.98
N ASN A 296 -14.73 14.49 -4.21
CA ASN A 296 -15.57 13.63 -5.02
C ASN A 296 -15.67 12.22 -4.41
N GLU A 297 -14.56 11.63 -3.95
CA GLU A 297 -14.55 10.33 -3.25
C GLU A 297 -15.38 10.38 -1.95
N ALA A 298 -15.24 11.43 -1.16
CA ALA A 298 -16.02 11.63 0.06
C ALA A 298 -17.51 11.84 -0.25
N ALA A 299 -17.84 12.59 -1.31
CA ALA A 299 -19.21 12.76 -1.77
C ALA A 299 -19.81 11.44 -2.27
N LYS A 300 -19.03 10.62 -3.00
CA LYS A 300 -19.43 9.27 -3.42
C LYS A 300 -19.68 8.37 -2.21
N ALA A 301 -18.78 8.36 -1.24
CA ALA A 301 -18.95 7.60 0.00
C ALA A 301 -20.19 8.05 0.78
N GLN A 302 -20.45 9.35 0.85
CA GLN A 302 -21.65 9.89 1.50
C GLN A 302 -22.92 9.51 0.73
N ARG A 303 -22.92 9.59 -0.60
CA ARG A 303 -24.06 9.12 -1.43
C ARG A 303 -24.38 7.65 -1.20
N LEU A 304 -23.37 6.80 -1.03
CA LEU A 304 -23.57 5.38 -0.70
C LEU A 304 -24.26 5.18 0.66
N VAL A 305 -23.98 6.05 1.63
CA VAL A 305 -24.63 6.03 2.95
C VAL A 305 -26.05 6.58 2.86
N ASP A 306 -26.24 7.71 2.19
CA ASP A 306 -27.53 8.40 2.07
C ASP A 306 -28.54 7.58 1.26
N ASN A 307 -28.09 6.87 0.22
CA ASN A 307 -28.92 6.02 -0.63
C ASN A 307 -28.94 4.55 -0.20
N ALA A 308 -28.42 4.20 0.98
CA ALA A 308 -28.40 2.83 1.46
C ALA A 308 -29.85 2.29 1.58
N GLY A 309 -30.19 1.28 0.79
CA GLY A 309 -31.52 0.68 0.74
C GLY A 309 -32.55 1.46 -0.07
N ALA A 310 -32.15 2.53 -0.77
CA ALA A 310 -33.04 3.26 -1.67
C ALA A 310 -33.32 2.42 -2.93
N VAL A 311 -34.59 2.26 -3.27
CA VAL A 311 -35.04 1.58 -4.49
C VAL A 311 -35.27 2.63 -5.58
N GLY A 312 -34.78 2.36 -6.79
CA GLY A 312 -35.00 3.20 -7.97
C GLY A 312 -33.70 3.74 -8.57
N THR A 313 -33.85 4.50 -9.65
CA THR A 313 -32.74 5.10 -10.38
C THR A 313 -32.70 6.61 -10.22
N ASP A 314 -31.51 7.19 -10.34
CA ASP A 314 -31.31 8.63 -10.38
C ASP A 314 -31.69 9.21 -11.77
N SER A 315 -31.53 10.53 -11.93
CA SER A 315 -31.82 11.21 -13.19
C SER A 315 -30.94 10.77 -14.38
N LEU A 316 -29.86 10.03 -14.11
CA LEU A 316 -28.96 9.46 -15.13
C LEU A 316 -29.26 7.98 -15.39
N GLY A 317 -30.30 7.41 -14.77
CA GLY A 317 -30.63 6.00 -14.89
C GLY A 317 -29.74 5.07 -14.04
N GLN A 318 -28.90 5.63 -13.15
CA GLN A 318 -28.07 4.82 -12.26
C GLN A 318 -28.86 4.39 -11.03
N GLN A 319 -28.67 3.16 -10.56
CA GLN A 319 -29.26 2.71 -9.30
C GLN A 319 -28.86 3.64 -8.14
N LEU A 320 -29.82 3.99 -7.29
CA LEU A 320 -29.59 4.85 -6.12
C LEU A 320 -28.69 4.15 -5.10
N ASP A 321 -29.01 2.90 -4.75
CA ASP A 321 -28.14 2.06 -3.92
C ASP A 321 -27.03 1.45 -4.79
N GLN A 322 -25.79 1.88 -4.54
CA GLN A 322 -24.61 1.41 -5.28
C GLN A 322 -23.64 0.62 -4.41
N ARG A 323 -24.03 0.21 -3.19
CA ARG A 323 -23.12 -0.40 -2.20
C ARG A 323 -22.49 -1.71 -2.66
N GLU A 324 -23.10 -2.41 -3.60
CA GLU A 324 -22.59 -3.68 -4.14
C GLU A 324 -22.30 -3.62 -5.65
N ASN A 325 -22.59 -2.51 -6.32
CA ASN A 325 -22.57 -2.46 -7.78
C ASN A 325 -21.14 -2.57 -8.32
N ALA A 326 -20.17 -1.96 -7.64
CA ALA A 326 -18.77 -2.02 -8.05
C ALA A 326 -18.16 -3.42 -7.82
N GLU A 327 -18.46 -4.04 -6.69
CA GLU A 327 -18.03 -5.38 -6.28
C GLU A 327 -18.64 -6.44 -7.20
N THR A 328 -19.93 -6.30 -7.50
CA THR A 328 -20.67 -7.18 -8.43
C THR A 328 -20.07 -7.11 -9.83
N ARG A 329 -19.91 -5.91 -10.39
CA ARG A 329 -19.30 -5.74 -11.71
C ARG A 329 -17.90 -6.32 -11.79
N LYS A 330 -17.05 -6.09 -10.78
CA LYS A 330 -15.68 -6.65 -10.74
C LYS A 330 -15.68 -8.18 -10.68
N ALA A 331 -16.57 -8.77 -9.90
CA ALA A 331 -16.70 -10.23 -9.82
C ALA A 331 -17.13 -10.83 -11.16
N LEU A 332 -18.15 -10.24 -11.80
CA LEU A 332 -18.66 -10.64 -13.11
C LEU A 332 -17.60 -10.46 -14.22
N GLN A 333 -16.92 -9.31 -14.28
CA GLN A 333 -15.83 -9.06 -15.23
C GLN A 333 -14.64 -10.03 -15.04
N TRP A 334 -14.36 -10.42 -13.80
CA TRP A 334 -13.34 -11.42 -13.53
C TRP A 334 -13.75 -12.81 -14.06
N LEU A 335 -15.01 -13.22 -13.88
CA LEU A 335 -15.53 -14.45 -14.47
C LEU A 335 -15.42 -14.42 -16.01
N TYR A 336 -15.77 -13.29 -16.63
CA TYR A 336 -15.59 -13.10 -18.07
C TYR A 336 -14.13 -13.28 -18.49
N THR A 337 -13.18 -12.71 -17.74
CA THR A 337 -11.74 -12.89 -17.99
C THR A 337 -11.31 -14.36 -17.85
N CYS A 338 -11.88 -15.10 -16.90
CA CYS A 338 -11.65 -16.54 -16.77
C CYS A 338 -12.16 -17.31 -17.99
N HIS A 339 -13.38 -17.03 -18.47
CA HIS A 339 -13.91 -17.65 -19.68
C HIS A 339 -13.03 -17.35 -20.90
N LEU A 340 -12.56 -16.11 -21.08
CA LEU A 340 -11.60 -15.76 -22.13
C LEU A 340 -10.34 -16.64 -22.11
N GLY A 341 -9.76 -16.86 -20.93
CA GLY A 341 -8.55 -17.65 -20.77
C GLY A 341 -8.75 -19.17 -20.94
N HIS A 342 -9.96 -19.66 -20.70
CA HIS A 342 -10.30 -21.09 -20.78
C HIS A 342 -10.87 -21.51 -22.14
N TYR A 343 -11.54 -20.61 -22.85
CA TYR A 343 -12.19 -20.90 -24.14
C TYR A 343 -11.28 -21.62 -25.15
N PRO A 344 -10.07 -21.12 -25.49
CA PRO A 344 -9.19 -21.82 -26.42
C PRO A 344 -8.65 -23.16 -25.87
N LYS A 345 -8.54 -23.29 -24.54
CA LYS A 345 -8.03 -24.51 -23.89
C LYS A 345 -9.06 -25.64 -23.87
N GLN A 346 -10.34 -25.32 -24.01
CA GLN A 346 -11.46 -26.26 -24.02
C GLN A 346 -11.95 -26.58 -25.44
N GLY A 347 -11.10 -26.37 -26.46
CA GLY A 347 -11.45 -26.62 -27.84
C GLY A 347 -12.52 -25.66 -28.37
N ASN A 348 -12.41 -24.37 -28.01
CA ASN A 348 -13.35 -23.30 -28.39
C ASN A 348 -14.76 -23.53 -27.82
N ARG A 349 -14.82 -23.82 -26.51
CA ARG A 349 -16.06 -24.02 -25.76
C ARG A 349 -15.97 -23.35 -24.40
N TYR A 350 -17.08 -22.84 -23.90
CA TYR A 350 -17.17 -22.30 -22.55
C TYR A 350 -17.12 -23.41 -21.49
N PHE A 351 -16.51 -23.11 -20.34
CA PHE A 351 -16.15 -24.09 -19.32
C PHE A 351 -17.07 -24.04 -18.10
N ALA A 352 -17.81 -25.12 -17.83
CA ALA A 352 -18.72 -25.23 -16.68
C ALA A 352 -18.02 -25.32 -15.31
N GLY A 353 -16.76 -25.75 -15.25
CA GLY A 353 -16.07 -25.95 -13.97
C GLY A 353 -15.66 -24.66 -13.24
N LEU A 354 -16.05 -23.48 -13.70
CA LEU A 354 -15.81 -22.21 -12.99
C LEU A 354 -16.74 -22.02 -11.78
N GLU A 355 -17.82 -22.80 -11.67
CA GLU A 355 -18.74 -22.78 -10.52
C GLU A 355 -18.00 -22.97 -9.18
N VAL A 356 -16.97 -23.82 -9.15
CA VAL A 356 -16.17 -24.11 -7.96
C VAL A 356 -15.45 -22.88 -7.39
N ILE A 357 -15.21 -21.85 -8.22
CA ILE A 357 -14.47 -20.65 -7.83
C ILE A 357 -15.43 -19.49 -7.49
N ILE A 358 -16.73 -19.62 -7.79
CA ILE A 358 -17.73 -18.59 -7.49
C ILE A 358 -17.79 -18.32 -6.00
N ASP A 359 -17.73 -19.35 -5.14
CA ASP A 359 -17.75 -19.20 -3.69
C ASP A 359 -16.59 -18.34 -3.15
N GLY A 360 -15.43 -18.37 -3.80
CA GLY A 360 -14.26 -17.57 -3.44
C GLY A 360 -14.36 -16.09 -3.83
N LEU A 361 -15.36 -15.70 -4.63
CA LEU A 361 -15.53 -14.31 -5.07
C LEU A 361 -15.96 -13.37 -3.95
N SER A 362 -16.71 -13.88 -2.96
CA SER A 362 -17.08 -13.11 -1.77
C SER A 362 -15.84 -12.64 -1.00
N GLU A 363 -14.91 -13.55 -0.71
CA GLU A 363 -13.67 -13.21 0.00
C GLU A 363 -12.77 -12.27 -0.82
N LYS A 364 -12.74 -12.46 -2.14
CA LYS A 364 -11.86 -11.71 -3.04
C LYS A 364 -12.33 -10.29 -3.33
N TYR A 365 -13.64 -10.10 -3.53
CA TYR A 365 -14.23 -8.82 -3.96
C TYR A 365 -15.09 -8.14 -2.89
N GLY A 366 -15.31 -8.78 -1.74
CA GLY A 366 -16.10 -8.22 -0.64
C GLY A 366 -17.61 -8.33 -0.82
N LEU A 367 -18.08 -9.29 -1.63
CA LEU A 367 -19.52 -9.57 -1.76
C LEU A 367 -20.07 -10.25 -0.49
N PRO A 368 -21.36 -10.06 -0.16
CA PRO A 368 -21.99 -10.79 0.94
C PRO A 368 -21.93 -12.31 0.73
N HIS A 369 -22.12 -13.06 1.82
CA HIS A 369 -22.25 -14.50 1.80
C HIS A 369 -23.70 -14.92 2.09
N PRO A 370 -24.33 -15.74 1.24
CA PRO A 370 -23.87 -16.20 -0.08
C PRO A 370 -23.79 -15.06 -1.11
N ASN A 371 -22.92 -15.17 -2.13
CA ASN A 371 -22.78 -14.12 -3.16
C ASN A 371 -23.91 -14.08 -4.18
N ASN A 372 -24.73 -15.14 -4.28
CA ASN A 372 -25.86 -15.27 -5.20
C ASN A 372 -25.48 -15.00 -6.67
N ILE A 373 -24.27 -15.37 -7.09
CA ILE A 373 -23.91 -15.36 -8.50
C ILE A 373 -24.32 -16.71 -9.09
N GLU A 374 -25.19 -16.65 -10.10
CA GLU A 374 -25.63 -17.80 -10.88
C GLU A 374 -24.91 -17.76 -12.24
N MET A 375 -24.47 -18.91 -12.73
CA MET A 375 -23.77 -19.03 -14.00
C MET A 375 -24.44 -20.09 -14.86
N HIS A 376 -24.68 -19.76 -16.13
CA HIS A 376 -25.36 -20.61 -17.09
C HIS A 376 -24.53 -20.71 -18.34
N ILE A 377 -24.47 -21.91 -18.92
CA ILE A 377 -23.78 -22.21 -20.18
C ILE A 377 -24.77 -22.96 -21.06
N SER A 378 -24.83 -22.61 -22.34
CA SER A 378 -25.72 -23.30 -23.29
C SER A 378 -25.28 -24.75 -23.52
N ASP A 379 -26.20 -25.59 -23.99
CA ASP A 379 -25.94 -27.01 -24.25
C ASP A 379 -24.82 -27.25 -25.28
N ASP A 380 -24.64 -26.33 -26.23
CA ASP A 380 -23.56 -26.36 -27.22
C ASP A 380 -22.23 -25.75 -26.71
N ALA A 381 -22.25 -25.20 -25.49
CA ALA A 381 -21.16 -24.47 -24.85
C ALA A 381 -20.60 -23.31 -25.72
N GLN A 382 -21.43 -22.73 -26.59
CA GLN A 382 -21.08 -21.57 -27.42
C GLN A 382 -21.60 -20.24 -26.87
N SER A 383 -22.45 -20.28 -25.85
CA SER A 383 -22.89 -19.09 -25.11
C SER A 383 -22.89 -19.34 -23.62
N TRP A 384 -22.75 -18.26 -22.85
CA TRP A 384 -22.81 -18.31 -21.39
C TRP A 384 -23.22 -16.96 -20.83
N TYR A 385 -23.70 -16.96 -19.59
CA TYR A 385 -23.78 -15.75 -18.80
C TYR A 385 -23.63 -16.05 -17.31
N ALA A 386 -23.26 -15.03 -16.54
CA ALA A 386 -23.36 -15.05 -15.10
C ALA A 386 -24.17 -13.84 -14.63
N ALA A 387 -25.12 -14.07 -13.72
CA ALA A 387 -26.04 -13.07 -13.21
C ALA A 387 -25.99 -13.02 -11.68
N ARG A 388 -26.24 -11.84 -11.10
CA ARG A 388 -26.32 -11.64 -9.66
C ARG A 388 -27.42 -10.64 -9.32
N GLN A 389 -28.22 -10.98 -8.33
CA GLN A 389 -29.13 -10.04 -7.68
C GLN A 389 -28.44 -9.28 -6.53
N THR A 390 -28.54 -7.96 -6.54
CA THR A 390 -28.10 -7.08 -5.45
C THR A 390 -29.09 -7.07 -4.28
N ILE A 391 -28.71 -6.51 -3.13
CA ILE A 391 -29.58 -6.38 -1.94
C ILE A 391 -30.91 -5.66 -2.25
N THR A 392 -30.92 -4.71 -3.19
CA THR A 392 -32.15 -3.98 -3.57
C THR A 392 -33.01 -4.73 -4.58
N GLY A 393 -32.61 -5.93 -4.99
CA GLY A 393 -33.33 -6.77 -5.95
C GLY A 393 -32.97 -6.53 -7.41
N HIS A 394 -32.05 -5.59 -7.69
CA HIS A 394 -31.60 -5.27 -9.05
C HIS A 394 -30.58 -6.29 -9.56
N TRP A 395 -30.68 -6.67 -10.82
CA TRP A 395 -29.88 -7.72 -11.45
C TRP A 395 -28.78 -7.14 -12.34
N PHE A 396 -27.58 -7.66 -12.15
CA PHE A 396 -26.44 -7.46 -13.04
C PHE A 396 -26.08 -8.79 -13.69
N ALA A 397 -25.88 -8.82 -15.01
CA ALA A 397 -25.31 -9.99 -15.67
C ALA A 397 -24.27 -9.62 -16.73
N ILE A 398 -23.35 -10.54 -16.97
CA ILE A 398 -22.35 -10.47 -18.03
C ILE A 398 -22.35 -11.80 -18.78
N GLY A 399 -22.15 -11.79 -20.09
CA GLY A 399 -22.13 -13.03 -20.87
C GLY A 399 -21.50 -12.87 -22.25
N ALA A 400 -21.57 -13.96 -23.01
CA ALA A 400 -21.18 -14.03 -24.41
C ALA A 400 -22.17 -14.89 -25.19
N ALA A 401 -22.52 -14.47 -26.41
CA ALA A 401 -23.37 -15.22 -27.34
C ALA A 401 -22.57 -15.98 -28.39
N GLY A 402 -21.29 -15.63 -28.58
CA GLY A 402 -20.38 -16.28 -29.52
C GLY A 402 -18.94 -16.40 -29.01
N PRO A 403 -17.99 -16.69 -29.91
CA PRO A 403 -16.57 -16.76 -29.56
C PRO A 403 -16.04 -15.43 -28.99
N PRO A 404 -15.10 -15.46 -28.03
CA PRO A 404 -14.37 -14.28 -27.59
C PRO A 404 -13.84 -13.41 -28.74
N THR A 405 -13.86 -12.08 -28.64
CA THR A 405 -14.11 -11.24 -27.46
C THR A 405 -15.57 -10.78 -27.32
N ASP A 406 -16.54 -11.57 -27.76
CA ASP A 406 -17.95 -11.23 -27.64
C ASP A 406 -18.37 -11.04 -26.17
N GLN A 407 -18.82 -9.83 -25.83
CA GLN A 407 -19.12 -9.42 -24.46
C GLN A 407 -20.45 -8.67 -24.42
N TRP A 408 -21.32 -9.11 -23.52
CA TRP A 408 -22.65 -8.56 -23.32
C TRP A 408 -22.88 -8.25 -21.85
N PHE A 409 -23.69 -7.24 -21.57
CA PHE A 409 -24.13 -6.90 -20.23
C PHE A 409 -25.64 -6.83 -20.14
N TYR A 410 -26.10 -7.05 -18.93
CA TYR A 410 -27.48 -6.89 -18.54
C TYR A 410 -27.55 -6.10 -17.24
N ASP A 411 -28.49 -5.18 -17.18
CA ASP A 411 -28.82 -4.40 -16.00
C ASP A 411 -30.33 -4.19 -15.97
N GLY A 412 -31.02 -4.78 -14.99
CA GLY A 412 -32.47 -4.76 -14.99
C GLY A 412 -33.12 -5.14 -13.65
N PRO A 413 -34.41 -4.84 -13.50
CA PRO A 413 -35.16 -5.16 -12.28
C PRO A 413 -35.50 -6.65 -12.13
N THR A 414 -35.33 -7.44 -13.20
CA THR A 414 -35.64 -8.87 -13.25
C THR A 414 -34.40 -9.67 -13.65
N ALA A 415 -34.39 -10.98 -13.40
CA ALA A 415 -33.32 -11.83 -13.92
C ALA A 415 -33.38 -11.88 -15.46
N PRO A 416 -32.23 -12.00 -16.15
CA PRO A 416 -32.22 -12.20 -17.60
C PRO A 416 -32.98 -13.48 -17.96
N THR A 417 -33.80 -13.42 -19.01
CA THR A 417 -34.67 -14.53 -19.43
C THR A 417 -34.03 -15.44 -20.48
N SER A 418 -33.10 -14.91 -21.27
CA SER A 418 -32.37 -15.63 -22.32
C SER A 418 -30.85 -15.48 -22.19
N PHE A 419 -30.11 -16.32 -22.95
CA PHE A 419 -28.70 -16.06 -23.25
C PHE A 419 -28.55 -14.74 -24.02
N PRO A 420 -27.35 -14.12 -24.02
CA PRO A 420 -27.19 -12.79 -24.58
C PRO A 420 -27.70 -12.62 -26.02
N ASP A 421 -28.55 -11.62 -26.23
CA ASP A 421 -29.10 -11.21 -27.51
C ASP A 421 -29.47 -9.71 -27.49
N GLU A 422 -29.64 -9.08 -28.65
CA GLU A 422 -29.94 -7.63 -28.75
C GLU A 422 -31.32 -7.22 -28.20
N SER A 423 -32.19 -8.17 -27.84
CA SER A 423 -33.55 -7.87 -27.37
C SER A 423 -33.59 -7.54 -25.88
N GLU A 424 -32.71 -8.15 -25.09
CA GLU A 424 -32.64 -8.00 -23.64
C GLU A 424 -31.26 -7.50 -23.16
N TRP A 425 -30.20 -7.73 -23.92
CA TRP A 425 -28.82 -7.45 -23.51
C TRP A 425 -28.19 -6.32 -24.31
N ASP A 426 -27.30 -5.57 -23.65
CA ASP A 426 -26.47 -4.56 -24.28
C ASP A 426 -25.11 -5.17 -24.66
N GLN A 427 -24.78 -5.19 -25.95
CA GLN A 427 -23.43 -5.56 -26.38
C GLN A 427 -22.42 -4.52 -25.89
N TRP A 428 -21.22 -4.95 -25.47
CA TRP A 428 -20.17 -4.02 -25.08
C TRP A 428 -19.73 -3.18 -26.28
N VAL A 429 -19.97 -1.87 -26.17
CA VAL A 429 -19.40 -0.86 -27.05
C VAL A 429 -18.72 0.16 -26.15
N PRO A 430 -17.52 0.67 -26.50
CA PRO A 430 -17.01 1.88 -25.88
C PRO A 430 -18.06 2.99 -26.05
N ASP A 431 -18.68 3.45 -24.94
CA ASP A 431 -19.85 4.35 -24.90
C ASP A 431 -21.24 3.68 -24.83
N SER A 432 -21.32 2.42 -24.38
CA SER A 432 -22.63 1.79 -24.16
C SER A 432 -23.52 2.61 -23.20
N ASN A 433 -24.81 2.67 -23.54
CA ASN A 433 -25.83 3.45 -22.83
C ASN A 433 -26.22 2.86 -21.46
N SER A 434 -25.54 1.80 -20.99
CA SER A 434 -25.90 1.12 -19.75
C SER A 434 -25.31 1.89 -18.56
N PRO A 435 -26.11 2.70 -17.82
CA PRO A 435 -25.57 3.73 -16.92
C PRO A 435 -24.85 3.14 -15.71
N ASN A 436 -25.24 1.93 -15.31
CA ASN A 436 -24.68 1.19 -14.19
C ASN A 436 -23.44 0.38 -14.59
N TRP A 437 -23.31 -0.03 -15.86
CA TRP A 437 -22.13 -0.71 -16.40
C TRP A 437 -21.07 0.25 -16.88
N ALA A 438 -21.47 1.42 -17.38
CA ALA A 438 -20.58 2.52 -17.69
C ALA A 438 -19.72 2.82 -16.46
N GLU A 439 -18.40 2.85 -16.64
CA GLU A 439 -17.55 3.55 -15.69
C GLU A 439 -18.03 5.00 -15.72
N THR A 440 -18.57 5.51 -14.61
CA THR A 440 -19.13 6.87 -14.51
C THR A 440 -18.27 7.87 -15.31
N PRO A 441 -18.83 8.80 -16.09
CA PRO A 441 -18.05 9.77 -16.88
C PRO A 441 -17.05 10.59 -16.04
N GLU A 442 -17.28 10.73 -14.74
CA GLU A 442 -16.32 11.34 -13.80
C GLU A 442 -15.04 10.52 -13.57
N THR A 443 -15.04 9.23 -13.94
CA THR A 443 -13.85 8.39 -14.06
C THR A 443 -13.08 8.73 -15.35
N ARG A 444 -13.77 9.14 -16.42
CA ARG A 444 -13.17 9.70 -17.66
C ARG A 444 -12.73 11.17 -17.53
N LEU A 445 -13.35 11.97 -16.66
CA LEU A 445 -12.97 13.38 -16.46
C LEU A 445 -12.12 13.60 -15.20
N GLY A 446 -12.06 12.63 -14.30
CA GLY A 446 -11.12 12.55 -13.17
C GLY A 446 -9.88 11.70 -13.46
N GLY A 447 -9.89 10.98 -14.57
CA GLY A 447 -8.72 10.36 -15.18
C GLY A 447 -8.54 10.94 -16.57
N THR A 448 -7.52 11.77 -16.75
CA THR A 448 -6.73 11.69 -17.99
C THR A 448 -6.15 10.29 -18.05
N THR A 449 -6.96 9.32 -18.44
CA THR A 449 -6.60 7.90 -18.55
C THR A 449 -5.86 7.62 -19.85
N GLU A 450 -5.57 8.64 -20.68
CA GLU A 450 -4.45 8.58 -21.61
C GLU A 450 -3.09 8.56 -20.89
N VAL A 451 -3.01 8.95 -19.61
CA VAL A 451 -1.74 9.08 -18.88
C VAL A 451 -1.54 8.01 -17.77
N HIS A 452 -2.60 7.32 -17.34
CA HIS A 452 -2.50 6.39 -16.20
C HIS A 452 -2.55 4.88 -16.54
N GLU A 453 -3.14 4.45 -17.66
CA GLU A 453 -2.85 3.11 -18.20
C GLU A 453 -1.49 3.07 -18.88
N THR A 454 -1.11 4.15 -19.57
CA THR A 454 0.29 4.45 -19.85
C THR A 454 1.08 4.70 -18.55
N GLY A 455 0.51 4.81 -17.35
CA GLY A 455 1.29 4.96 -16.12
C GLY A 455 1.91 3.66 -15.61
N ASN A 456 1.23 2.53 -15.78
CA ASN A 456 1.76 1.19 -15.48
C ASN A 456 2.44 0.57 -16.71
N LEU A 457 1.89 0.79 -17.91
CA LEU A 457 2.53 0.42 -19.17
C LEU A 457 3.75 1.29 -19.45
N SER A 458 3.74 2.62 -19.29
CA SER A 458 4.96 3.45 -19.42
C SER A 458 5.92 3.29 -18.26
N ASN A 459 5.54 2.85 -17.06
CA ASN A 459 6.53 2.51 -16.03
C ASN A 459 7.20 1.16 -16.32
N CYS A 460 6.47 0.18 -16.85
CA CYS A 460 7.03 -1.08 -17.33
C CYS A 460 7.86 -0.87 -18.61
N GLU A 461 7.34 -0.16 -19.60
CA GLU A 461 8.07 0.28 -20.79
C GLU A 461 9.24 1.16 -20.38
N ALA A 462 9.10 2.27 -19.65
CA ALA A 462 10.24 3.12 -19.29
C ALA A 462 11.27 2.43 -18.38
N ARG A 463 10.92 1.42 -17.57
CA ARG A 463 11.94 0.60 -16.86
C ARG A 463 12.63 -0.38 -17.80
N SER A 464 11.89 -1.02 -18.71
CA SER A 464 12.43 -1.93 -19.71
C SER A 464 13.30 -1.18 -20.72
N TRP A 465 12.84 -0.01 -21.16
CA TRP A 465 13.53 0.97 -21.98
C TRP A 465 14.75 1.54 -21.24
N ARG A 466 14.67 1.92 -19.95
CA ARG A 466 15.86 2.35 -19.20
C ARG A 466 16.93 1.26 -19.11
N ARG A 467 16.53 0.00 -18.87
CA ARG A 467 17.46 -1.15 -18.83
C ARG A 467 18.03 -1.45 -20.22
N PHE A 468 17.20 -1.43 -21.26
CA PHE A 468 17.61 -1.55 -22.65
C PHE A 468 18.60 -0.44 -23.03
N ARG A 469 18.29 0.84 -22.76
CA ARG A 469 19.16 1.99 -23.03
C ARG A 469 20.51 1.88 -22.34
N THR A 470 20.55 1.40 -21.09
CA THR A 470 21.80 1.22 -20.35
C THR A 470 22.63 0.05 -20.89
N ALA A 471 22.00 -1.11 -21.16
CA ALA A 471 22.66 -2.27 -21.75
C ALA A 471 23.15 -1.99 -23.18
N PHE A 472 22.34 -1.31 -23.97
CA PHE A 472 22.59 -0.93 -25.35
C PHE A 472 23.67 0.17 -25.47
N ARG A 473 23.65 1.18 -24.58
CA ARG A 473 24.71 2.20 -24.50
C ARG A 473 26.06 1.57 -24.13
N HIS A 474 26.07 0.57 -23.24
CA HIS A 474 27.28 -0.20 -22.93
C HIS A 474 27.84 -0.98 -24.14
N ARG A 475 26.95 -1.51 -25.01
CA ARG A 475 27.34 -2.24 -26.22
C ARG A 475 27.82 -1.31 -27.34
N MET A 476 27.17 -0.16 -27.54
CA MET A 476 27.61 0.87 -28.50
C MET A 476 28.95 1.52 -28.11
N THR A 477 29.24 1.70 -26.81
CA THR A 477 30.57 2.20 -26.40
C THR A 477 31.72 1.23 -26.70
N ARG A 478 31.42 -0.06 -26.91
CA ARG A 478 32.42 -1.08 -27.31
C ARG A 478 32.64 -1.17 -28.82
N THR A 479 31.76 -0.59 -29.62
CA THR A 479 31.82 -0.60 -31.09
C THR A 479 32.07 0.82 -31.57
N LYS A 480 33.30 1.32 -31.41
CA LYS A 480 33.71 2.60 -32.01
C LYS A 480 34.12 2.39 -33.46
N SER A 481 33.34 3.01 -34.33
CA SER A 481 33.62 3.58 -35.66
C SER A 481 34.93 3.18 -36.35
N ASP A 482 34.79 2.37 -37.40
CA ASP A 482 35.36 2.55 -38.76
C ASP A 482 35.61 1.21 -39.49
N GLU A 483 34.86 0.16 -39.13
CA GLU A 483 34.83 -1.08 -39.91
C GLU A 483 33.75 -1.02 -41.02
N PRO A 484 34.09 -1.39 -42.27
CA PRO A 484 33.14 -1.40 -43.39
C PRO A 484 32.00 -2.42 -43.24
N ASP A 485 32.11 -3.35 -42.28
CA ASP A 485 31.06 -4.32 -41.91
C ASP A 485 30.28 -3.84 -40.67
N ARG A 486 29.53 -2.74 -40.79
CA ARG A 486 28.50 -2.44 -39.78
C ARG A 486 27.47 -3.56 -39.79
N PRO A 487 27.24 -4.26 -38.67
CA PRO A 487 26.27 -5.34 -38.61
C PRO A 487 24.85 -4.83 -38.93
N THR A 488 24.03 -5.68 -39.55
CA THR A 488 22.69 -5.37 -40.08
C THR A 488 21.78 -4.70 -39.05
N TRP A 489 21.83 -5.15 -37.79
CA TRP A 489 21.07 -4.55 -36.69
C TRP A 489 21.37 -3.06 -36.45
N CYS A 490 22.59 -2.58 -36.74
CA CYS A 490 22.91 -1.14 -36.65
C CYS A 490 22.12 -0.32 -37.67
N ARG A 491 21.93 -0.85 -38.89
CA ARG A 491 21.14 -0.17 -39.92
C ARG A 491 19.66 -0.15 -39.55
N HIS A 492 19.14 -1.26 -39.03
CA HIS A 492 17.77 -1.33 -38.53
C HIS A 492 17.54 -0.39 -37.33
N TYR A 493 18.55 -0.21 -36.48
CA TYR A 493 18.49 0.77 -35.39
C TYR A 493 18.45 2.21 -35.90
N ASP A 494 19.33 2.56 -36.85
CA ASP A 494 19.38 3.90 -37.44
C ASP A 494 18.09 4.24 -38.21
N GLU A 495 17.44 3.23 -38.79
CA GLU A 495 16.13 3.33 -39.44
C GLU A 495 15.00 3.52 -38.41
N TRP A 496 14.96 2.68 -37.37
CA TRP A 496 14.01 2.79 -36.27
C TRP A 496 14.10 4.15 -35.56
N LYS A 497 15.33 4.58 -35.25
CA LYS A 497 15.59 5.82 -34.53
C LYS A 497 15.17 7.04 -35.35
N ARG A 498 15.48 7.08 -36.65
CA ARG A 498 15.01 8.15 -37.52
C ARG A 498 13.49 8.25 -37.56
N ALA A 499 12.80 7.12 -37.70
CA ALA A 499 11.35 7.10 -37.70
C ALA A 499 10.76 7.55 -36.35
N HIS A 500 11.39 7.17 -35.24
CA HIS A 500 10.97 7.56 -33.90
C HIS A 500 11.18 9.06 -33.64
N ASP A 501 12.37 9.59 -33.93
CA ASP A 501 12.69 11.01 -33.75
C ASP A 501 11.78 11.90 -34.61
N GLU A 502 11.46 11.45 -35.84
CA GLU A 502 10.56 12.18 -36.74
C GLU A 502 9.10 12.14 -36.27
N LEU A 503 8.64 11.01 -35.70
CA LEU A 503 7.31 10.88 -35.11
C LEU A 503 7.17 11.74 -33.84
N GLU A 504 8.20 11.82 -33.01
CA GLU A 504 8.25 12.69 -31.83
C GLU A 504 8.23 14.18 -32.25
N ALA A 505 8.95 14.55 -33.30
CA ALA A 505 8.93 15.90 -33.85
C ALA A 505 7.55 16.29 -34.43
N LEU A 506 6.88 15.37 -35.13
CA LEU A 506 5.53 15.59 -35.69
C LEU A 506 4.48 15.74 -34.59
N THR A 507 4.50 14.87 -33.58
CA THR A 507 3.59 14.93 -32.44
C THR A 507 3.81 16.16 -31.57
N THR A 508 5.07 16.55 -31.32
CA THR A 508 5.40 17.76 -30.56
C THR A 508 5.01 19.03 -31.32
N ARG A 509 5.15 19.05 -32.66
CA ARG A 509 4.73 20.21 -33.47
C ARG A 509 3.21 20.44 -33.43
N ASN A 510 2.44 19.36 -33.37
CA ASN A 510 0.98 19.40 -33.44
C ASN A 510 0.28 19.28 -32.08
N SER A 511 1.01 19.10 -30.96
CA SER A 511 0.43 18.95 -29.62
C SER A 511 -0.34 20.17 -29.14
N ASP A 512 0.01 21.36 -29.65
CA ASP A 512 -0.66 22.63 -29.29
C ASP A 512 -1.88 22.94 -30.17
N ARG A 513 -2.14 22.12 -31.20
CA ARG A 513 -3.25 22.28 -32.16
C ARG A 513 -3.93 20.94 -32.42
N ALA A 514 -4.50 20.36 -31.36
CA ALA A 514 -5.15 19.04 -31.42
C ALA A 514 -6.23 18.91 -32.50
N GLU A 515 -6.81 20.02 -32.96
CA GLU A 515 -7.91 20.03 -33.95
C GLU A 515 -7.45 20.19 -35.43
N ASP A 516 -6.17 20.44 -35.71
CA ASP A 516 -5.67 20.84 -37.04
C ASP A 516 -4.65 19.86 -37.66
N TRP A 517 -4.88 18.56 -37.54
CA TRP A 517 -4.05 17.57 -38.25
C TRP A 517 -4.39 17.57 -39.74
N SER A 518 -3.45 17.99 -40.58
CA SER A 518 -3.65 17.90 -42.02
C SER A 518 -3.73 16.42 -42.45
N ARG A 519 -4.42 16.14 -43.56
CA ARG A 519 -4.43 14.78 -44.15
C ARG A 519 -3.02 14.27 -44.47
N GLU A 520 -2.10 15.18 -44.77
CA GLU A 520 -0.69 14.88 -45.04
C GLU A 520 0.06 14.47 -43.76
N ASP A 521 -0.20 15.14 -42.63
CA ASP A 521 0.39 14.79 -41.33
C ASP A 521 -0.10 13.41 -40.84
N LEU A 522 -1.38 13.09 -41.03
CA LEU A 522 -1.94 11.78 -40.67
C LEU A 522 -1.37 10.66 -41.54
N ALA A 523 -1.21 10.90 -42.85
CA ALA A 523 -0.56 9.95 -43.75
C ALA A 523 0.91 9.74 -43.37
N ARG A 524 1.63 10.83 -43.02
CA ARG A 524 3.02 10.76 -42.58
C ARG A 524 3.17 10.05 -41.24
N LEU A 525 2.28 10.30 -40.28
CA LEU A 525 2.25 9.61 -39.00
C LEU A 525 2.05 8.10 -39.19
N THR A 526 1.09 7.71 -40.01
CA THR A 526 0.80 6.29 -40.30
C THR A 526 2.01 5.59 -40.91
N GLU A 527 2.68 6.24 -41.86
CA GLU A 527 3.88 5.71 -42.50
C GLU A 527 5.06 5.60 -41.52
N LEU A 528 5.26 6.58 -40.64
CA LEU A 528 6.31 6.54 -39.62
C LEU A 528 6.06 5.44 -38.57
N ILE A 529 4.79 5.20 -38.19
CA ILE A 529 4.40 4.09 -37.32
C ILE A 529 4.74 2.76 -37.99
N ARG A 530 4.41 2.59 -39.28
CA ARG A 530 4.72 1.38 -40.06
C ARG A 530 6.23 1.14 -40.15
N ILE A 531 7.01 2.14 -40.56
CA ILE A 531 8.48 2.04 -40.67
C ILE A 531 9.09 1.70 -39.31
N ARG A 532 8.63 2.36 -38.23
CA ARG A 532 9.10 2.09 -36.87
C ARG A 532 8.77 0.66 -36.44
N GLY A 533 7.57 0.15 -36.74
CA GLY A 533 7.15 -1.21 -36.44
C GLY A 533 7.97 -2.27 -37.18
N GLU A 534 8.19 -2.08 -38.49
CA GLU A 534 8.98 -2.99 -39.31
C GLU A 534 10.46 -3.00 -38.93
N ALA A 535 11.04 -1.82 -38.68
CA ALA A 535 12.43 -1.71 -38.24
C ALA A 535 12.61 -2.35 -36.86
N ALA A 536 11.64 -2.18 -35.93
CA ALA A 536 11.64 -2.88 -34.65
C ALA A 536 11.58 -4.41 -34.87
N GLY A 537 10.63 -4.90 -35.67
CA GLY A 537 10.50 -6.33 -35.95
C GLY A 537 11.79 -6.98 -36.45
N ARG A 538 12.50 -6.31 -37.38
CA ARG A 538 13.82 -6.75 -37.86
C ARG A 538 14.89 -6.72 -36.76
N LEU A 539 14.90 -5.67 -35.95
CA LEU A 539 15.84 -5.52 -34.83
C LEU A 539 15.66 -6.62 -33.77
N TRP A 540 14.41 -7.03 -33.54
CA TRP A 540 14.05 -8.06 -32.56
C TRP A 540 14.21 -9.48 -33.12
N GLY A 541 14.00 -9.70 -34.42
CA GLY A 541 14.19 -11.00 -35.08
C GLY A 541 15.65 -11.45 -35.19
N GLU A 542 16.60 -10.52 -35.17
CA GLU A 542 18.04 -10.81 -35.20
C GLU A 542 18.68 -10.90 -33.79
N ALA A 543 17.91 -10.74 -32.71
CA ALA A 543 18.42 -10.80 -31.34
C ALA A 543 18.59 -12.28 -30.88
N PRO A 544 19.74 -12.67 -30.28
CA PRO A 544 20.00 -14.07 -29.93
C PRO A 544 19.04 -14.59 -28.85
N GLU A 545 18.55 -15.83 -29.03
CA GLU A 545 17.55 -16.52 -28.20
C GLU A 545 17.93 -16.73 -26.71
N SER A 546 19.18 -16.48 -26.33
CA SER A 546 19.69 -16.83 -24.98
C SER A 546 19.19 -15.91 -23.85
N GLU A 547 18.19 -15.08 -24.08
CA GLU A 547 17.82 -14.02 -23.15
C GLU A 547 16.29 -13.86 -23.05
N ASN A 548 15.73 -14.37 -21.94
CA ASN A 548 14.31 -14.50 -21.54
C ASN A 548 13.45 -13.21 -21.55
N TRP A 549 13.88 -12.14 -22.23
CA TRP A 549 13.23 -10.83 -22.24
C TRP A 549 12.09 -10.72 -23.27
N THR A 550 12.15 -11.51 -24.35
CA THR A 550 11.19 -11.47 -25.48
C THR A 550 9.78 -11.90 -25.08
N SER A 551 9.65 -12.87 -24.18
CA SER A 551 8.34 -13.41 -23.75
C SER A 551 7.59 -12.50 -22.77
N ALA A 552 8.28 -11.64 -22.03
CA ALA A 552 7.66 -10.68 -21.10
C ALA A 552 7.15 -9.42 -21.80
N HIS A 553 7.77 -9.02 -22.92
CA HIS A 553 7.42 -7.80 -23.66
C HIS A 553 6.28 -8.02 -24.67
N ILE A 554 6.22 -9.20 -25.32
CA ILE A 554 5.10 -9.61 -26.19
C ILE A 554 3.79 -9.77 -25.42
N LYS A 555 3.84 -10.00 -24.10
CA LYS A 555 2.66 -10.00 -23.23
C LYS A 555 2.24 -8.61 -22.77
N CYS A 556 3.03 -7.58 -23.07
CA CYS A 556 2.89 -6.24 -22.51
C CYS A 556 2.58 -5.17 -23.57
N CYS A 557 3.13 -5.29 -24.77
CA CYS A 557 2.58 -4.66 -25.99
C CYS A 557 1.35 -5.45 -26.44
#